data_AF-A0A6L9Y6T0-F1
#
_entry.id   AF-A0A6L9Y6T0-F1
#
_cell.length_a   1.000
_cell.length_b   1.000
_cell.length_c   1.000
_cell.angle_alpha   90.00
_cell.angle_beta   90.00
_cell.angle_gamma   90.00
#
_symmetry.space_group_name_H-M   'P 1'
#
loop_
_entity.id
_entity.type
_entity.pdbx_description
1 polymer ?
#
loop_
_entity_poly.entity_id
_entity_poly.type
_entity_poly.pdbx_seq_one_letter_code
_entity_poly.pdbx_strand_id
1 'polypeptide(L)'
;MTQTPLSAIQVQWLKSLGVEMLWGKPLVPTQVNIDNVEKAISLSTGVPIGGTTQENAETAHQASVSTSTSSQAVEHEGIALIKRSSPEGKTKSGRLVREEQSPFKKIIHGIQGKQHAYHRQLRENQSANGLAVPVSHAQTWDALANDISRYYQEWGWITQGSEVLMGQQGDKPCSLMIIDEMPSTEDFIAGELFSGSSGQLLENMLKPLGLGKSSVAMTSLLKVPLSGEVLSSHYTQNLPFLRMQIQWLQPRCIWLLGSRIAQPFLSDVSLQMDMLRSKTWFYPLSETQKVPVIVSHHPSLVLLNTGLKADIWEDLQKVDKILKGI
;
A
#
# COMPACT_ATOMS: atom_id res chain seq x y z
N MET A 1 28.44 -3.62 7.44
CA MET A 1 27.21 -4.02 6.74
C MET A 1 27.55 -4.23 5.26
N THR A 2 27.28 -5.42 4.72
CA THR A 2 27.43 -5.71 3.28
C THR A 2 26.24 -5.15 2.52
N GLN A 3 26.47 -4.19 1.62
CA GLN A 3 25.42 -3.66 0.75
C GLN A 3 24.98 -4.74 -0.25
N THR A 4 23.68 -4.98 -0.38
CA THR A 4 23.14 -5.90 -1.40
C THR A 4 23.55 -5.40 -2.79
N PRO A 5 24.22 -6.21 -3.63
CA PRO A 5 24.70 -5.75 -4.92
C PRO A 5 23.56 -5.41 -5.90
N LEU A 6 23.71 -4.34 -6.68
CA LEU A 6 22.69 -3.91 -7.65
C LEU A 6 22.72 -4.79 -8.90
N SER A 7 21.54 -5.19 -9.39
CA SER A 7 21.44 -5.92 -10.66
C SER A 7 21.74 -5.01 -11.87
N ALA A 8 22.11 -5.62 -13.00
CA ALA A 8 22.38 -4.87 -14.23
C ALA A 8 21.17 -4.01 -14.67
N ILE A 9 19.94 -4.51 -14.50
CA ILE A 9 18.70 -3.79 -14.81
C ILE A 9 18.52 -2.58 -13.87
N GLN A 10 18.81 -2.72 -12.58
CA GLN A 10 18.74 -1.60 -11.61
C GLN A 10 19.77 -0.51 -11.95
N VAL A 11 20.99 -0.90 -12.34
CA VAL A 11 22.02 0.05 -12.79
C VAL A 11 21.64 0.74 -14.10
N GLN A 12 21.06 0.02 -15.06
CA GLN A 12 20.62 0.58 -16.34
C GLN A 12 19.45 1.56 -16.15
N TRP A 13 18.49 1.22 -15.29
CA TRP A 13 17.37 2.10 -14.94
C TRP A 13 17.86 3.39 -14.26
N LEU A 14 18.72 3.31 -13.24
CA LEU A 14 19.29 4.49 -12.59
C LEU A 14 20.06 5.39 -13.56
N LYS A 15 20.86 4.81 -14.47
CA LYS A 15 21.57 5.58 -15.51
C LYS A 15 20.62 6.26 -16.51
N SER A 16 19.48 5.63 -16.84
CA SER A 16 18.45 6.28 -17.67
C SER A 16 17.78 7.50 -17.01
N LEU A 17 17.88 7.62 -15.69
CA LEU A 17 17.41 8.76 -14.89
C LEU A 17 18.52 9.79 -14.60
N GLY A 18 19.69 9.68 -15.23
CA GLY A 18 20.84 10.57 -15.00
C GLY A 18 21.55 10.35 -13.66
N VAL A 19 21.24 9.28 -12.93
CA VAL A 19 21.93 8.93 -11.68
C VAL A 19 23.15 8.09 -12.04
N GLU A 20 24.35 8.65 -11.88
CA GLU A 20 25.62 7.94 -12.15
C GLU A 20 26.27 7.35 -10.88
N MET A 21 25.95 7.91 -9.71
CA MET A 21 26.50 7.51 -8.41
C MET A 21 25.41 7.20 -7.39
N LEU A 22 25.69 6.24 -6.50
CA LEU A 22 24.88 5.92 -5.33
C LEU A 22 25.79 5.86 -4.10
N TRP A 23 25.43 6.53 -3.01
CA TRP A 23 26.21 6.55 -1.76
C TRP A 23 27.70 6.94 -1.93
N GLY A 24 27.99 7.85 -2.87
CA GLY A 24 29.36 8.29 -3.18
C GLY A 24 30.20 7.28 -3.98
N LYS A 25 29.59 6.24 -4.56
CA LYS A 25 30.26 5.26 -5.44
C LYS A 25 29.62 5.23 -6.84
N PRO A 26 30.39 5.02 -7.91
CA PRO A 26 29.84 4.88 -9.26
C PRO A 26 28.99 3.60 -9.40
N LEU A 27 27.96 3.66 -10.24
CA LEU A 27 27.08 2.52 -10.51
C LEU A 27 27.77 1.47 -11.42
N VAL A 28 28.29 0.43 -10.78
CA VAL A 28 28.86 -0.77 -11.41
C VAL A 28 27.84 -1.91 -11.36
N PRO A 29 27.50 -2.57 -12.49
CA PRO A 29 26.67 -3.77 -12.49
C PRO A 29 27.35 -4.92 -11.75
N THR A 30 26.59 -5.67 -10.94
CA THR A 30 27.11 -6.90 -10.33
C THR A 30 27.22 -7.99 -11.39
N GLN A 31 28.42 -8.51 -11.62
CA GLN A 31 28.61 -9.73 -12.39
C GLN A 31 28.06 -10.92 -11.60
N VAL A 32 27.06 -11.61 -12.17
CA VAL A 32 26.52 -12.85 -11.58
C VAL A 32 27.52 -13.96 -11.86
N ASN A 33 28.08 -14.58 -10.81
CA ASN A 33 28.85 -15.80 -11.02
C ASN A 33 27.90 -16.95 -11.36
N ILE A 34 28.05 -17.52 -12.55
CA ILE A 34 27.19 -18.55 -13.13
C ILE A 34 27.31 -19.87 -12.34
N ASP A 35 28.50 -20.18 -11.81
CA ASP A 35 28.79 -21.39 -11.01
C ASP A 35 27.81 -21.58 -9.83
N ASN A 36 27.37 -20.46 -9.22
CA ASN A 36 26.46 -20.48 -8.09
C ASN A 36 25.00 -20.75 -8.50
N VAL A 37 24.64 -20.52 -9.77
CA VAL A 37 23.29 -20.74 -10.29
C VAL A 37 23.06 -22.23 -10.57
N GLU A 38 24.01 -22.90 -11.22
CA GLU A 38 23.94 -24.34 -11.47
C GLU A 38 23.87 -25.15 -10.17
N LYS A 39 24.68 -24.74 -9.18
CA LYS A 39 24.70 -25.34 -7.83
C LYS A 39 23.39 -25.17 -7.07
N ALA A 40 22.63 -24.10 -7.33
CA ALA A 40 21.30 -23.90 -6.76
C ALA A 40 20.23 -24.75 -7.47
N ILE A 41 20.32 -24.93 -8.79
CA ILE A 41 19.41 -25.77 -9.59
C ILE A 41 19.57 -27.26 -9.24
N SER A 42 20.81 -27.71 -8.98
CA SER A 42 21.08 -29.07 -8.48
C SER A 42 20.37 -29.37 -7.16
N LEU A 43 20.28 -28.39 -6.25
CA LEU A 43 19.65 -28.55 -4.94
C LEU A 43 18.11 -28.55 -4.97
N SER A 44 17.48 -27.96 -5.99
CA SER A 44 16.02 -27.85 -6.07
C SER A 44 15.33 -28.97 -6.86
N THR A 45 16.09 -29.75 -7.63
CA THR A 45 15.53 -30.75 -8.57
C THR A 45 15.69 -32.21 -8.12
N GLY A 46 16.53 -32.50 -7.13
CA GLY A 46 16.65 -33.83 -6.52
C GLY A 46 17.27 -34.92 -7.41
N VAL A 47 17.70 -34.59 -8.63
CA VAL A 47 18.36 -35.51 -9.57
C VAL A 47 19.87 -35.25 -9.57
N PRO A 48 20.72 -36.23 -9.26
CA PRO A 48 22.17 -36.05 -9.29
C PRO A 48 22.68 -36.06 -10.74
N ILE A 49 23.02 -34.89 -11.28
CA ILE A 49 23.73 -34.76 -12.56
C ILE A 49 25.22 -35.05 -12.35
N GLY A 50 25.57 -36.33 -12.30
CA GLY A 50 26.84 -36.81 -12.85
C GLY A 50 26.60 -37.23 -14.31
N GLY A 51 27.59 -37.23 -15.21
CA GLY A 51 28.99 -36.84 -15.08
C GLY A 51 29.67 -37.14 -16.42
N THR A 52 30.66 -36.35 -16.82
CA THR A 52 31.18 -36.38 -18.20
C THR A 52 31.99 -37.64 -18.53
N THR A 53 31.65 -38.28 -19.65
CA THR A 53 32.58 -39.05 -20.48
C THR A 53 32.44 -38.66 -21.95
N GLN A 54 33.58 -38.57 -22.64
CA GLN A 54 33.63 -38.48 -24.10
C GLN A 54 33.68 -39.89 -24.67
N GLU A 55 32.96 -40.16 -25.76
CA GLU A 55 33.43 -41.12 -26.77
C GLU A 55 32.85 -40.78 -28.16
N ASN A 56 33.44 -41.38 -29.20
CA ASN A 56 33.26 -40.99 -30.61
C ASN A 56 32.42 -42.03 -31.39
N ALA A 57 32.25 -41.74 -32.70
CA ALA A 57 31.99 -42.66 -33.82
C ALA A 57 30.52 -42.92 -34.24
N GLU A 58 30.15 -42.24 -35.34
CA GLU A 58 29.77 -42.81 -36.66
C GLU A 58 28.64 -43.86 -36.86
N THR A 59 28.07 -43.78 -38.07
CA THR A 59 27.39 -44.83 -38.86
C THR A 59 25.96 -45.33 -38.51
N ALA A 60 24.99 -44.67 -39.16
CA ALA A 60 24.21 -45.20 -40.30
C ALA A 60 22.99 -46.17 -40.11
N HIS A 61 22.06 -46.05 -41.07
CA HIS A 61 21.03 -47.02 -41.51
C HIS A 61 19.90 -47.40 -40.52
N GLN A 62 18.68 -47.80 -40.95
CA GLN A 62 17.85 -47.45 -42.15
C GLN A 62 16.40 -47.93 -41.90
N ALA A 63 15.48 -47.62 -42.84
CA ALA A 63 14.06 -48.05 -42.90
C ALA A 63 13.15 -47.47 -41.80
N SER A 64 11.97 -46.88 -42.05
CA SER A 64 10.94 -46.97 -43.10
C SER A 64 9.99 -48.17 -43.02
N VAL A 65 8.71 -47.90 -42.80
CA VAL A 65 7.57 -48.44 -43.59
C VAL A 65 6.40 -47.44 -43.48
N SER A 66 5.54 -47.42 -44.50
CA SER A 66 4.56 -46.34 -44.78
C SER A 66 3.10 -46.82 -44.66
N THR A 67 2.15 -45.90 -44.93
CA THR A 67 0.71 -46.09 -45.30
C THR A 67 -0.30 -46.38 -44.16
N SER A 68 -1.60 -46.06 -44.26
CA SER A 68 -2.42 -45.02 -44.95
C SER A 68 -3.89 -45.10 -44.42
N THR A 69 -4.95 -44.37 -44.83
CA THR A 69 -5.25 -43.39 -45.91
C THR A 69 -6.48 -42.53 -45.55
N SER A 70 -6.60 -41.32 -46.11
CA SER A 70 -7.85 -40.53 -46.33
C SER A 70 -8.73 -40.17 -45.10
N SER A 71 -9.75 -39.28 -45.15
CA SER A 71 -10.37 -38.60 -46.30
C SER A 71 -10.94 -37.19 -45.98
N GLN A 72 -10.95 -36.34 -47.02
CA GLN A 72 -11.87 -35.21 -47.29
C GLN A 72 -11.90 -33.96 -46.38
N ALA A 73 -12.35 -32.86 -47.00
CA ALA A 73 -12.48 -31.51 -46.47
C ALA A 73 -13.74 -30.84 -47.06
N VAL A 74 -14.19 -29.74 -46.45
CA VAL A 74 -15.12 -28.77 -47.04
C VAL A 74 -14.69 -27.37 -46.59
N GLU A 75 -14.89 -26.37 -47.46
CA GLU A 75 -14.62 -24.94 -47.23
C GLU A 75 -15.86 -24.29 -46.54
N HIS A 76 -16.16 -22.98 -46.50
CA HIS A 76 -15.76 -21.82 -47.32
C HIS A 76 -16.20 -20.49 -46.63
N GLU A 77 -15.73 -19.35 -47.17
CA GLU A 77 -16.19 -17.95 -46.91
C GLU A 77 -15.84 -17.28 -45.56
N GLY A 78 -15.57 -15.97 -45.49
CA GLY A 78 -15.51 -14.96 -46.57
C GLY A 78 -14.82 -13.64 -46.15
N ILE A 79 -14.36 -12.84 -47.12
CA ILE A 79 -13.52 -11.63 -46.93
C ILE A 79 -14.23 -10.37 -47.45
N ALA A 80 -14.15 -9.25 -46.72
CA ALA A 80 -14.33 -7.91 -47.28
C ALA A 80 -13.55 -6.82 -46.51
N LEU A 81 -12.74 -6.03 -47.22
CA LEU A 81 -12.26 -4.71 -46.77
C LEU A 81 -13.21 -3.61 -47.30
N ILE A 82 -13.06 -2.35 -46.86
CA ILE A 82 -12.74 -1.22 -47.77
C ILE A 82 -12.48 0.13 -47.04
N LYS A 83 -11.26 0.65 -47.29
CA LYS A 83 -10.76 2.04 -47.51
C LYS A 83 -11.25 3.26 -46.71
N ARG A 84 -10.29 4.19 -46.52
CA ARG A 84 -10.46 5.61 -46.10
C ARG A 84 -10.87 6.50 -47.29
N SER A 85 -11.52 7.65 -47.02
CA SER A 85 -11.46 8.86 -47.86
C SER A 85 -11.84 10.15 -47.11
N SER A 86 -11.52 11.29 -47.73
CA SER A 86 -11.81 12.70 -47.36
C SER A 86 -11.47 13.57 -48.60
N PRO A 87 -11.85 14.87 -48.71
CA PRO A 87 -12.35 15.78 -47.65
C PRO A 87 -13.60 16.64 -48.05
N GLU A 88 -13.86 17.70 -47.26
CA GLU A 88 -14.62 18.95 -47.55
C GLU A 88 -16.15 18.95 -47.76
N GLY A 89 -16.86 19.96 -47.18
CA GLY A 89 -18.21 20.34 -47.64
C GLY A 89 -19.29 20.90 -46.68
N LYS A 90 -19.11 22.09 -46.09
CA LYS A 90 -20.17 23.08 -45.70
C LYS A 90 -21.34 22.73 -44.73
N THR A 91 -21.29 23.41 -43.56
CA THR A 91 -22.39 24.19 -42.89
C THR A 91 -23.60 23.55 -42.17
N LYS A 92 -23.94 24.17 -41.01
CA LYS A 92 -25.23 24.22 -40.28
C LYS A 92 -25.87 22.90 -39.79
N SER A 93 -25.84 22.67 -38.47
CA SER A 93 -26.92 23.10 -37.55
C SER A 93 -26.58 22.76 -36.09
N GLY A 94 -27.23 23.40 -35.13
CA GLY A 94 -26.94 23.21 -33.69
C GLY A 94 -27.56 21.92 -33.13
N ARG A 95 -26.79 21.15 -32.36
CA ARG A 95 -27.29 20.09 -31.49
C ARG A 95 -26.55 20.12 -30.16
N LEU A 96 -27.29 20.27 -29.07
CA LEU A 96 -26.74 20.24 -27.71
C LEU A 96 -26.14 18.85 -27.44
N VAL A 97 -24.81 18.79 -27.30
CA VAL A 97 -24.14 17.60 -26.75
C VAL A 97 -24.43 17.59 -25.25
N ARG A 98 -25.25 16.63 -24.80
CA ARG A 98 -25.31 16.30 -23.37
C ARG A 98 -23.94 15.76 -22.97
N GLU A 99 -23.34 16.30 -21.92
CA GLU A 99 -22.28 15.59 -21.21
C GLU A 99 -22.84 14.26 -20.70
N GLU A 100 -22.43 13.14 -21.30
CA GLU A 100 -22.56 11.86 -20.63
C GLU A 100 -21.59 11.85 -19.44
N GLN A 101 -22.13 12.13 -18.25
CA GLN A 101 -21.33 12.08 -17.04
C GLN A 101 -20.78 10.67 -16.84
N SER A 102 -19.46 10.54 -17.05
CA SER A 102 -18.67 9.32 -16.85
C SER A 102 -19.13 8.55 -15.61
N PRO A 103 -19.28 7.21 -15.66
CA PRO A 103 -19.73 6.39 -14.54
C PRO A 103 -18.96 6.68 -13.23
N PHE A 104 -17.66 6.96 -13.35
CA PHE A 104 -16.80 7.38 -12.24
C PHE A 104 -17.32 8.64 -11.51
N LYS A 105 -17.84 9.64 -12.23
CA LYS A 105 -18.37 10.89 -11.62
C LYS A 105 -19.59 10.58 -10.75
N LYS A 106 -20.45 9.63 -11.16
CA LYS A 106 -21.59 9.17 -10.35
C LYS A 106 -21.16 8.35 -9.14
N ILE A 107 -20.18 7.46 -9.30
CA ILE A 107 -19.58 6.68 -8.20
C ILE A 107 -18.98 7.62 -7.13
N ILE A 108 -18.21 8.63 -7.54
CA ILE A 108 -17.58 9.60 -6.61
C ILE A 108 -18.62 10.42 -5.82
N HIS A 109 -19.72 10.88 -6.45
CA HIS A 109 -20.80 11.56 -5.70
C HIS A 109 -21.52 10.60 -4.73
N GLY A 110 -21.71 9.34 -5.13
CA GLY A 110 -22.26 8.30 -4.25
C GLY A 110 -21.39 8.03 -3.01
N ILE A 111 -20.06 8.03 -3.16
CA ILE A 111 -19.10 7.88 -2.04
C ILE A 111 -19.21 9.04 -1.05
N GLN A 112 -19.31 10.29 -1.53
CA GLN A 112 -19.49 11.45 -0.65
C GLN A 112 -20.80 11.38 0.16
N GLY A 113 -21.89 10.93 -0.46
CA GLY A 113 -23.16 10.67 0.24
C GLY A 113 -23.04 9.60 1.33
N LYS A 114 -22.35 8.48 1.03
CA LYS A 114 -22.12 7.38 2.00
C LYS A 114 -21.32 7.83 3.22
N GLN A 115 -20.28 8.66 3.06
CA GLN A 115 -19.48 9.14 4.20
C GLN A 115 -20.30 10.01 5.17
N HIS A 116 -21.15 10.90 4.65
CA HIS A 116 -22.08 11.67 5.48
C HIS A 116 -23.14 10.79 6.17
N ALA A 117 -23.63 9.75 5.49
CA ALA A 117 -24.54 8.77 6.10
C ALA A 117 -23.84 8.00 7.23
N TYR A 118 -22.63 7.47 7.02
CA TYR A 118 -21.91 6.70 8.04
C TYR A 118 -21.51 7.54 9.27
N HIS A 119 -21.10 8.80 9.10
CA HIS A 119 -20.83 9.66 10.28
C HIS A 119 -22.08 9.98 11.10
N ARG A 120 -23.26 10.00 10.48
CA ARG A 120 -24.55 10.05 11.20
C ARG A 120 -24.83 8.69 11.86
N GLN A 121 -24.73 7.61 11.10
CA GLN A 121 -25.03 6.25 11.54
C GLN A 121 -24.07 5.76 12.64
N LEU A 122 -22.85 6.31 12.76
CA LEU A 122 -21.98 6.11 13.91
C LEU A 122 -22.52 6.79 15.18
N ARG A 123 -22.97 8.05 15.10
CA ARG A 123 -23.60 8.75 16.23
C ARG A 123 -24.89 8.04 16.66
N GLU A 124 -25.65 7.51 15.70
CA GLU A 124 -26.88 6.74 15.94
C GLU A 124 -26.59 5.35 16.52
N ASN A 125 -25.63 4.60 15.96
CA ASN A 125 -25.23 3.28 16.46
C ASN A 125 -24.61 3.34 17.87
N GLN A 126 -23.88 4.42 18.20
CA GLN A 126 -23.40 4.70 19.56
C GLN A 126 -24.55 4.88 20.58
N SER A 127 -25.77 5.15 20.12
CA SER A 127 -26.98 5.25 20.95
C SER A 127 -27.93 4.05 20.83
N ALA A 128 -27.68 3.10 19.93
CA ALA A 128 -28.63 2.04 19.57
C ALA A 128 -28.09 0.61 19.80
N ASN A 129 -26.78 0.37 19.66
CA ASN A 129 -26.15 -0.92 19.95
C ASN A 129 -25.38 -0.84 21.28
N GLY A 130 -25.71 -1.73 22.23
CA GLY A 130 -25.14 -1.77 23.59
C GLY A 130 -23.65 -2.09 23.71
N LEU A 131 -22.89 -2.12 22.61
CA LEU A 131 -21.42 -2.14 22.61
C LEU A 131 -20.88 -0.71 22.72
N ALA A 132 -21.15 -0.09 23.87
CA ALA A 132 -20.72 1.26 24.17
C ALA A 132 -19.21 1.31 24.44
N VAL A 133 -18.39 1.41 23.38
CA VAL A 133 -17.02 1.90 23.51
C VAL A 133 -17.12 3.32 24.09
N PRO A 134 -16.63 3.56 25.32
CA PRO A 134 -16.93 4.81 25.98
C PRO A 134 -16.16 5.96 25.34
N VAL A 135 -16.76 7.15 25.42
CA VAL A 135 -16.00 8.39 25.31
C VAL A 135 -15.05 8.41 26.52
N SER A 136 -13.79 8.05 26.32
CA SER A 136 -12.77 8.28 27.34
C SER A 136 -12.70 9.78 27.60
N HIS A 137 -12.78 10.14 28.88
CA HIS A 137 -12.63 11.53 29.33
C HIS A 137 -11.18 11.83 29.75
N ALA A 138 -10.23 11.00 29.29
CA ALA A 138 -8.81 11.23 29.46
C ALA A 138 -8.41 12.64 29.00
N GLN A 139 -7.56 13.30 29.77
CA GLN A 139 -7.03 14.64 29.45
C GLN A 139 -5.53 14.61 29.15
N THR A 140 -4.90 13.43 29.24
CA THR A 140 -3.49 13.19 28.96
C THR A 140 -3.31 11.93 28.11
N TRP A 141 -2.15 11.83 27.47
CA TRP A 141 -1.77 10.66 26.66
C TRP A 141 -1.74 9.38 27.51
N ASP A 142 -1.25 9.48 28.74
CA ASP A 142 -1.11 8.35 29.67
C ASP A 142 -2.46 7.91 30.25
N ALA A 143 -3.39 8.85 30.47
CA ALA A 143 -4.76 8.51 30.84
C ALA A 143 -5.48 7.74 29.71
N LEU A 144 -5.24 8.10 28.45
CA LEU A 144 -5.76 7.36 27.30
C LEU A 144 -5.10 5.99 27.16
N ALA A 145 -3.79 5.88 27.43
CA ALA A 145 -3.08 4.61 27.47
C ALA A 145 -3.68 3.67 28.53
N ASN A 146 -3.91 4.18 29.75
CA ASN A 146 -4.51 3.43 30.85
C ASN A 146 -5.95 2.98 30.55
N ASP A 147 -6.77 3.83 29.92
CA ASP A 147 -8.11 3.44 29.47
C ASP A 147 -8.05 2.34 28.40
N ILE A 148 -7.18 2.46 27.40
CA ILE A 148 -7.02 1.43 26.35
C ILE A 148 -6.53 0.11 26.96
N SER A 149 -5.53 0.14 27.86
CA SER A 149 -5.05 -1.05 28.57
C SER A 149 -6.15 -1.73 29.36
N ARG A 150 -7.04 -0.97 30.01
CA ARG A 150 -8.21 -1.54 30.70
C ARG A 150 -9.14 -2.25 29.71
N TYR A 151 -9.51 -1.62 28.60
CA TYR A 151 -10.38 -2.25 27.60
C TYR A 151 -9.76 -3.48 26.93
N TYR A 152 -8.44 -3.47 26.68
CA TYR A 152 -7.76 -4.63 26.11
C TYR A 152 -7.67 -5.80 27.11
N GLN A 153 -7.64 -5.54 28.42
CA GLN A 153 -7.77 -6.57 29.46
C GLN A 153 -9.22 -7.09 29.54
N GLU A 154 -10.22 -6.20 29.52
CA GLU A 154 -11.65 -6.57 29.49
C GLU A 154 -12.03 -7.40 28.24
N TRP A 155 -11.37 -7.18 27.10
CA TRP A 155 -11.55 -7.95 25.86
C TRP A 155 -10.64 -9.19 25.77
N GLY A 156 -9.76 -9.43 26.75
CA GLY A 156 -8.84 -10.57 26.78
C GLY A 156 -7.71 -10.52 25.75
N TRP A 157 -7.40 -9.34 25.19
CA TRP A 157 -6.32 -9.15 24.21
C TRP A 157 -4.94 -9.04 24.88
N ILE A 158 -4.88 -8.55 26.13
CA ILE A 158 -3.65 -8.45 26.92
C ILE A 158 -3.87 -8.92 28.35
N THR A 159 -2.78 -9.25 29.06
CA THR A 159 -2.83 -9.56 30.49
C THR A 159 -2.68 -8.30 31.35
N GLN A 160 -3.02 -8.41 32.63
CA GLN A 160 -2.79 -7.33 33.59
C GLN A 160 -1.29 -6.99 33.66
N GLY A 161 -0.96 -5.71 33.50
CA GLY A 161 0.42 -5.23 33.50
C GLY A 161 1.13 -5.28 32.14
N SER A 162 0.48 -5.76 31.07
CA SER A 162 0.98 -5.55 29.71
C SER A 162 0.90 -4.07 29.31
N GLU A 163 1.94 -3.57 28.65
CA GLU A 163 1.96 -2.24 28.04
C GLU A 163 1.17 -2.21 26.71
N VAL A 164 0.79 -1.01 26.27
CA VAL A 164 0.14 -0.77 24.98
C VAL A 164 0.90 0.29 24.20
N LEU A 165 1.24 0.00 22.94
CA LEU A 165 2.09 0.88 22.13
C LEU A 165 1.25 2.02 21.53
N MET A 166 1.10 3.08 22.31
CA MET A 166 0.35 4.29 21.95
C MET A 166 0.89 5.02 20.71
N GLY A 167 2.17 4.82 20.39
CA GLY A 167 2.92 5.65 19.46
C GLY A 167 3.28 7.01 20.05
N GLN A 168 3.74 7.91 19.19
CA GLN A 168 4.35 9.20 19.56
C GLN A 168 3.56 10.40 19.02
N GLN A 169 3.65 11.52 19.73
CA GLN A 169 2.90 12.75 19.45
C GLN A 169 3.56 13.65 18.38
N GLY A 170 4.86 13.52 18.14
CA GLY A 170 5.60 14.42 17.25
C GLY A 170 5.68 15.87 17.76
N ASP A 171 6.02 16.79 16.85
CA ASP A 171 6.00 18.23 17.12
C ASP A 171 4.57 18.76 17.27
N LYS A 172 4.40 19.86 18.00
CA LYS A 172 3.12 20.57 18.15
C LYS A 172 3.25 22.01 17.61
N PRO A 173 2.39 22.44 16.66
CA PRO A 173 1.28 21.71 16.05
C PRO A 173 1.76 20.59 15.10
N CYS A 174 1.03 19.47 15.10
CA CYS A 174 1.40 18.29 14.30
C CYS A 174 1.29 18.58 12.80
N SER A 175 2.40 18.58 12.08
CA SER A 175 2.38 18.76 10.63
C SER A 175 1.91 17.50 9.89
N LEU A 176 2.41 16.32 10.29
CA LEU A 176 2.07 15.04 9.66
C LEU A 176 1.79 13.98 10.73
N MET A 177 0.63 13.33 10.64
CA MET A 177 0.27 12.18 11.46
C MET A 177 0.19 10.92 10.59
N ILE A 178 1.06 9.96 10.88
CA ILE A 178 1.14 8.66 10.20
C ILE A 178 0.33 7.65 11.01
N ILE A 179 -0.51 6.87 10.32
CA ILE A 179 -1.42 5.91 10.95
C ILE A 179 -1.28 4.54 10.27
N ASP A 180 -0.95 3.54 11.07
CA ASP A 180 -0.95 2.11 10.69
C ASP A 180 -2.16 1.37 11.27
N GLU A 181 -2.30 0.10 10.92
CA GLU A 181 -3.28 -0.84 11.45
C GLU A 181 -2.95 -1.30 12.88
N MET A 182 -1.75 -1.85 13.08
CA MET A 182 -1.26 -2.41 14.35
C MET A 182 0.27 -2.36 14.41
N PRO A 183 0.91 -2.36 15.60
CA PRO A 183 2.35 -2.55 15.70
C PRO A 183 2.77 -3.95 15.22
N SER A 184 3.95 -4.05 14.62
CA SER A 184 4.63 -5.34 14.42
C SER A 184 5.18 -5.92 15.74
N THR A 185 5.57 -7.19 15.73
CA THR A 185 6.26 -7.82 16.86
C THR A 185 7.56 -7.08 17.20
N GLU A 186 8.29 -6.66 16.18
CA GLU A 186 9.51 -5.85 16.29
C GLU A 186 9.25 -4.49 16.95
N ASP A 187 8.17 -3.80 16.57
CA ASP A 187 7.78 -2.53 17.18
C ASP A 187 7.44 -2.69 18.67
N PHE A 188 6.73 -3.76 19.01
CA PHE A 188 6.34 -4.06 20.38
C PHE A 188 7.54 -4.47 21.26
N ILE A 189 8.55 -5.13 20.69
CA ILE A 189 9.83 -5.42 21.36
C ILE A 189 10.69 -4.16 21.50
N ALA A 190 10.65 -3.25 20.52
CA ALA A 190 11.42 -2.01 20.53
C ALA A 190 10.81 -0.90 21.42
N GLY A 191 9.52 -0.98 21.72
CA GLY A 191 8.77 0.09 22.40
C GLY A 191 8.48 1.30 21.50
N GLU A 192 8.71 1.20 20.19
CA GLU A 192 8.45 2.28 19.22
C GLU A 192 7.82 1.75 17.92
N LEU A 193 6.90 2.52 17.33
CA LEU A 193 6.31 2.20 16.03
C LEU A 193 7.28 2.46 14.89
N PHE A 194 7.16 1.64 13.84
CA PHE A 194 8.02 1.64 12.67
C PHE A 194 9.50 1.53 13.08
N SER A 195 9.83 0.37 13.65
CA SER A 195 11.16 -0.10 14.01
C SER A 195 11.80 -0.89 12.84
N GLY A 196 13.06 -1.31 13.03
CA GLY A 196 13.77 -2.19 12.10
C GLY A 196 13.81 -1.69 10.64
N SER A 197 13.75 -2.61 9.68
CA SER A 197 13.82 -2.28 8.24
C SER A 197 12.63 -1.46 7.74
N SER A 198 11.43 -1.69 8.29
CA SER A 198 10.22 -0.92 7.95
C SER A 198 10.37 0.54 8.38
N GLY A 199 10.83 0.74 9.62
CA GLY A 199 11.21 2.03 10.19
C GLY A 199 12.29 2.76 9.42
N GLN A 200 13.37 2.06 9.06
CA GLN A 200 14.46 2.67 8.30
C GLN A 200 14.00 3.08 6.89
N LEU A 201 13.07 2.36 6.26
CA LEU A 201 12.47 2.80 5.00
C LEU A 201 11.56 4.02 5.21
N LEU A 202 10.71 4.04 6.24
CA LEU A 202 9.85 5.18 6.56
C LEU A 202 10.65 6.45 6.86
N GLU A 203 11.73 6.36 7.64
CA GLU A 203 12.62 7.49 7.91
C GLU A 203 13.24 8.04 6.61
N ASN A 204 13.61 7.17 5.67
CA ASN A 204 14.10 7.60 4.36
C ASN A 204 13.00 8.19 3.47
N MET A 205 11.73 7.82 3.67
CA MET A 205 10.56 8.43 3.02
C MET A 205 10.21 9.82 3.59
N LEU A 206 10.57 10.11 4.85
CA LEU A 206 10.34 11.42 5.48
C LEU A 206 11.40 12.49 5.10
N LYS A 207 12.65 12.08 4.84
CA LYS A 207 13.74 13.01 4.49
C LYS A 207 13.43 13.96 3.32
N PRO A 208 12.80 13.53 2.20
CA PRO A 208 12.37 14.43 1.12
C PRO A 208 11.31 15.48 1.50
N LEU A 209 10.54 15.23 2.57
CA LEU A 209 9.57 16.19 3.12
C LEU A 209 10.22 17.21 4.09
N GLY A 210 11.52 17.07 4.37
CA GLY A 210 12.22 17.82 5.42
C GLY A 210 11.90 17.35 6.84
N LEU A 211 11.35 16.13 7.00
CA LEU A 211 10.88 15.59 8.27
C LEU A 211 11.76 14.42 8.75
N GLY A 212 11.75 14.16 10.06
CA GLY A 212 12.34 12.98 10.70
C GLY A 212 11.35 12.30 11.67
N LYS A 213 11.64 11.06 12.10
CA LYS A 213 10.73 10.28 12.98
C LYS A 213 10.24 11.09 14.19
N SER A 214 11.12 11.82 14.88
CA SER A 214 10.77 12.62 16.07
C SER A 214 9.79 13.77 15.80
N SER A 215 9.80 14.38 14.60
CA SER A 215 8.97 15.54 14.26
C SER A 215 7.51 15.19 13.94
N VAL A 216 7.22 13.93 13.61
CA VAL A 216 5.90 13.50 13.13
C VAL A 216 5.12 12.73 14.20
N ALA A 217 3.80 12.86 14.20
CA ALA A 217 2.97 11.96 14.99
C ALA A 217 2.93 10.59 14.30
N MET A 218 3.05 9.51 15.06
CA MET A 218 2.95 8.15 14.54
C MET A 218 2.15 7.30 15.52
N THR A 219 1.10 6.65 15.04
CA THR A 219 0.30 5.72 15.84
C THR A 219 -0.24 4.59 14.97
N SER A 220 -0.77 3.55 15.59
CA SER A 220 -1.54 2.48 14.94
C SER A 220 -2.99 2.52 15.42
N LEU A 221 -3.93 1.89 14.72
CA LEU A 221 -5.31 1.79 15.21
C LEU A 221 -5.40 0.87 16.43
N LEU A 222 -4.87 -0.35 16.30
CA LEU A 222 -4.70 -1.31 17.39
C LEU A 222 -3.37 -1.02 18.10
N LYS A 223 -3.33 -1.01 19.44
CA LYS A 223 -2.12 -0.66 20.21
C LYS A 223 -1.25 -1.86 20.58
N VAL A 224 -1.59 -3.06 20.13
CA VAL A 224 -0.85 -4.31 20.34
C VAL A 224 -0.89 -5.16 19.08
N PRO A 225 0.11 -6.03 18.84
CA PRO A 225 0.03 -7.02 17.76
C PRO A 225 -1.05 -8.05 18.11
N LEU A 226 -1.87 -8.45 17.13
CA LEU A 226 -2.85 -9.52 17.31
C LEU A 226 -2.38 -10.82 16.65
N SER A 227 -2.51 -11.94 17.37
CA SER A 227 -2.27 -13.28 16.83
C SER A 227 -3.50 -13.80 16.08
N GLY A 228 -3.54 -13.64 14.76
CA GLY A 228 -4.59 -14.20 13.90
C GLY A 228 -5.28 -13.17 13.02
N GLU A 229 -6.58 -13.37 12.76
CA GLU A 229 -7.37 -12.50 11.89
C GLU A 229 -7.84 -11.23 12.62
N VAL A 230 -7.72 -10.08 11.94
CA VAL A 230 -8.26 -8.81 12.44
C VAL A 230 -9.70 -8.65 11.98
N LEU A 231 -10.63 -8.96 12.87
CA LEU A 231 -12.07 -8.86 12.61
C LEU A 231 -12.54 -7.40 12.53
N SER A 232 -13.61 -7.15 11.77
CA SER A 232 -14.25 -5.82 11.62
C SER A 232 -14.59 -5.15 12.96
N SER A 233 -14.89 -5.94 14.00
CA SER A 233 -15.10 -5.48 15.38
C SER A 233 -13.87 -4.79 15.97
N HIS A 234 -12.68 -5.33 15.74
CA HIS A 234 -11.44 -4.79 16.32
C HIS A 234 -11.19 -3.35 15.84
N TYR A 235 -11.51 -3.06 14.57
CA TYR A 235 -11.44 -1.71 14.02
C TYR A 235 -12.49 -0.78 14.63
N THR A 236 -13.77 -1.18 14.66
CA THR A 236 -14.85 -0.32 15.20
C THR A 236 -14.71 -0.06 16.70
N GLN A 237 -14.14 -1.02 17.45
CA GLN A 237 -13.79 -0.87 18.86
C GLN A 237 -12.68 0.15 19.12
N ASN A 238 -11.74 0.33 18.18
CA ASN A 238 -10.55 1.19 18.38
C ASN A 238 -10.61 2.56 17.70
N LEU A 239 -11.47 2.74 16.70
CA LEU A 239 -11.66 4.03 16.02
C LEU A 239 -12.00 5.22 16.95
N PRO A 240 -12.70 5.04 18.10
CA PRO A 240 -12.90 6.12 19.08
C PRO A 240 -11.60 6.63 19.71
N PHE A 241 -10.67 5.75 20.08
CA PHE A 241 -9.38 6.15 20.66
C PHE A 241 -8.49 6.86 19.64
N LEU A 242 -8.45 6.36 18.40
CA LEU A 242 -7.73 7.01 17.31
C LEU A 242 -8.30 8.41 17.00
N ARG A 243 -9.63 8.57 17.06
CA ARG A 243 -10.29 9.88 16.94
C ARG A 243 -9.82 10.86 18.01
N MET A 244 -9.69 10.43 19.26
CA MET A 244 -9.18 11.28 20.35
C MET A 244 -7.74 11.73 20.10
N GLN A 245 -6.86 10.83 19.66
CA GLN A 245 -5.48 11.20 19.30
C GLN A 245 -5.44 12.23 18.15
N ILE A 246 -6.25 12.03 17.10
CA ILE A 246 -6.38 12.99 15.99
C ILE A 246 -6.92 14.35 16.50
N GLN A 247 -7.89 14.34 17.41
CA GLN A 247 -8.46 15.56 17.99
C GLN A 247 -7.50 16.31 18.93
N TRP A 248 -6.55 15.64 19.58
CA TRP A 248 -5.52 16.31 20.39
C TRP A 248 -4.32 16.80 19.59
N LEU A 249 -3.96 16.08 18.52
CA LEU A 249 -2.80 16.42 17.69
C LEU A 249 -3.13 17.46 16.62
N GLN A 250 -4.39 17.58 16.21
CA GLN A 250 -4.88 18.52 15.20
C GLN A 250 -4.02 18.53 13.90
N PRO A 251 -3.75 17.36 13.29
CA PRO A 251 -2.74 17.23 12.25
C PRO A 251 -3.07 18.02 10.98
N ARG A 252 -2.06 18.67 10.37
CA ARG A 252 -2.23 19.34 9.06
C ARG A 252 -2.42 18.35 7.91
N CYS A 253 -1.83 17.16 8.00
CA CYS A 253 -2.02 16.05 7.06
C CYS A 253 -2.06 14.73 7.83
N ILE A 254 -2.91 13.80 7.39
CA ILE A 254 -2.91 12.40 7.82
C ILE A 254 -2.38 11.51 6.68
N TRP A 255 -1.56 10.52 7.01
CA TRP A 255 -1.02 9.54 6.06
C TRP A 255 -1.29 8.13 6.55
N LEU A 256 -2.17 7.41 5.86
CA LEU A 256 -2.56 6.03 6.16
C LEU A 256 -1.66 5.07 5.39
N LEU A 257 -1.05 4.12 6.10
CA LEU A 257 -0.15 3.14 5.50
C LEU A 257 -0.84 1.77 5.42
N GLY A 258 -1.22 1.36 4.21
CA GLY A 258 -1.91 0.10 3.93
C GLY A 258 -3.44 0.21 3.76
N SER A 259 -4.02 -0.74 3.02
CA SER A 259 -5.47 -0.78 2.74
C SER A 259 -6.31 -1.15 3.96
N ARG A 260 -5.82 -2.06 4.81
CA ARG A 260 -6.56 -2.60 5.98
C ARG A 260 -6.88 -1.53 7.02
N ILE A 261 -6.02 -0.51 7.22
CA ILE A 261 -6.35 0.68 8.00
C ILE A 261 -7.21 1.67 7.20
N ALA A 262 -6.90 1.91 5.93
CA ALA A 262 -7.57 2.94 5.14
C ALA A 262 -9.05 2.66 4.87
N GLN A 263 -9.42 1.40 4.62
CA GLN A 263 -10.80 0.96 4.37
C GLN A 263 -11.79 1.33 5.50
N PRO A 264 -11.59 0.88 6.76
CA PRO A 264 -12.46 1.25 7.88
C PRO A 264 -12.31 2.72 8.29
N PHE A 265 -11.11 3.31 8.19
CA PHE A 265 -10.90 4.72 8.51
C PHE A 265 -11.68 5.66 7.57
N LEU A 266 -11.67 5.39 6.27
CA LEU A 266 -12.39 6.16 5.25
C LEU A 266 -13.86 5.73 5.08
N SER A 267 -14.28 4.71 5.83
CA SER A 267 -15.66 4.18 5.84
C SER A 267 -16.11 3.55 4.52
N ASP A 268 -15.18 2.99 3.74
CA ASP A 268 -15.47 2.24 2.52
C ASP A 268 -14.60 0.98 2.45
N VAL A 269 -15.19 -0.12 2.94
CA VAL A 269 -14.54 -1.43 3.10
C VAL A 269 -14.32 -2.16 1.75
N SER A 270 -14.76 -1.57 0.64
CA SER A 270 -14.74 -2.20 -0.69
C SER A 270 -13.62 -1.73 -1.62
N LEU A 271 -12.86 -0.69 -1.21
CA LEU A 271 -11.92 -0.03 -2.12
C LEU A 271 -10.60 -0.80 -2.25
N GLN A 272 -10.20 -1.06 -3.49
CA GLN A 272 -8.87 -1.52 -3.86
C GLN A 272 -7.83 -0.41 -3.66
N MET A 273 -6.56 -0.81 -3.52
CA MET A 273 -5.48 0.09 -3.13
C MET A 273 -5.29 1.26 -4.11
N ASP A 274 -5.43 1.02 -5.41
CA ASP A 274 -5.26 2.06 -6.43
C ASP A 274 -6.35 3.13 -6.34
N MET A 275 -7.59 2.74 -6.03
CA MET A 275 -8.68 3.69 -5.77
C MET A 275 -8.46 4.47 -4.48
N LEU A 276 -7.91 3.83 -3.44
CA LEU A 276 -7.55 4.51 -2.18
C LEU A 276 -6.44 5.55 -2.39
N ARG A 277 -5.45 5.25 -3.22
CA ARG A 277 -4.30 6.13 -3.53
C ARG A 277 -4.57 7.18 -4.61
N SER A 278 -5.60 6.99 -5.44
CA SER A 278 -5.91 7.83 -6.61
C SER A 278 -6.18 9.32 -6.31
N LYS A 279 -6.51 9.67 -5.07
CA LYS A 279 -6.95 11.02 -4.68
C LYS A 279 -6.65 11.33 -3.21
N THR A 280 -6.65 12.61 -2.87
CA THR A 280 -6.70 13.08 -1.49
C THR A 280 -8.10 12.86 -0.92
N TRP A 281 -8.18 12.24 0.26
CA TRP A 281 -9.41 12.09 1.04
C TRP A 281 -9.46 13.16 2.14
N PHE A 282 -10.55 13.22 2.91
CA PHE A 282 -10.72 14.23 3.97
C PHE A 282 -11.36 13.64 5.22
N TYR A 283 -10.72 13.85 6.38
CA TYR A 283 -11.24 13.49 7.69
C TYR A 283 -11.94 14.70 8.34
N PRO A 284 -13.17 14.58 8.86
CA PRO A 284 -13.83 15.66 9.58
C PRO A 284 -13.24 15.79 11.01
N LEU A 285 -12.46 16.85 11.24
CA LEU A 285 -11.83 17.12 12.53
C LEU A 285 -12.75 17.93 13.46
N SER A 286 -13.52 18.84 12.87
CA SER A 286 -14.63 19.56 13.50
C SER A 286 -15.78 19.71 12.49
N GLU A 287 -16.82 20.47 12.84
CA GLU A 287 -17.93 20.76 11.91
C GLU A 287 -17.51 21.67 10.75
N THR A 288 -16.46 22.47 10.94
CA THR A 288 -15.93 23.42 9.94
C THR A 288 -14.59 22.99 9.34
N GLN A 289 -13.79 22.19 10.07
CA GLN A 289 -12.42 21.83 9.69
C GLN A 289 -12.32 20.38 9.21
N LYS A 290 -11.64 20.21 8.07
CA LYS A 290 -11.28 18.90 7.50
C LYS A 290 -9.78 18.79 7.35
N VAL A 291 -9.23 17.62 7.68
CA VAL A 291 -7.81 17.29 7.48
C VAL A 291 -7.68 16.47 6.19
N PRO A 292 -6.80 16.83 5.25
CA PRO A 292 -6.51 16.00 4.10
C PRO A 292 -5.82 14.69 4.52
N VAL A 293 -6.25 13.60 3.89
CA VAL A 293 -5.82 12.23 4.18
C VAL A 293 -5.24 11.63 2.89
N ILE A 294 -3.97 11.24 2.92
CA ILE A 294 -3.32 10.46 1.87
C ILE A 294 -3.28 8.99 2.31
N VAL A 295 -3.48 8.07 1.38
CA VAL A 295 -3.24 6.63 1.57
C VAL A 295 -2.00 6.24 0.77
N SER A 296 -1.17 5.33 1.29
CA SER A 296 -0.05 4.74 0.54
C SER A 296 0.23 3.30 0.99
N HIS A 297 1.09 2.60 0.27
CA HIS A 297 1.50 1.23 0.63
C HIS A 297 2.29 1.24 1.94
N HIS A 298 2.10 0.22 2.78
CA HIS A 298 2.88 0.09 4.01
C HIS A 298 4.36 -0.23 3.69
N PRO A 299 5.36 0.39 4.34
CA PRO A 299 6.78 0.22 3.99
C PRO A 299 7.25 -1.23 3.95
N SER A 300 6.77 -2.12 4.83
CA SER A 300 7.13 -3.54 4.79
C SER A 300 6.72 -4.24 3.47
N LEU A 301 5.59 -3.85 2.86
CA LEU A 301 5.16 -4.37 1.56
C LEU A 301 6.10 -3.91 0.43
N VAL A 302 6.69 -2.72 0.54
CA VAL A 302 7.60 -2.15 -0.47
C VAL A 302 9.05 -2.64 -0.31
N LEU A 303 9.41 -3.16 0.87
CA LEU A 303 10.61 -3.98 1.05
C LEU A 303 10.50 -5.32 0.31
N LEU A 304 9.30 -5.93 0.29
CA LEU A 304 9.03 -7.17 -0.44
C LEU A 304 8.85 -6.93 -1.96
N ASN A 305 8.13 -5.87 -2.35
CA ASN A 305 7.90 -5.50 -3.74
C ASN A 305 8.45 -4.09 -4.03
N THR A 306 9.68 -4.03 -4.52
CA THR A 306 10.36 -2.77 -4.83
C THR A 306 9.77 -1.98 -6.01
N GLY A 307 8.85 -2.56 -6.79
CA GLY A 307 8.12 -1.84 -7.84
C GLY A 307 7.21 -0.74 -7.26
N LEU A 308 6.71 -0.93 -6.04
CA LEU A 308 5.83 0.01 -5.32
C LEU A 308 6.57 1.28 -4.82
N LYS A 309 7.85 1.48 -5.19
CA LYS A 309 8.60 2.70 -4.89
C LYS A 309 8.13 3.90 -5.70
N ALA A 310 7.74 3.70 -6.96
CA ALA A 310 7.14 4.77 -7.77
C ALA A 310 5.80 5.22 -7.17
N ASP A 311 4.99 4.25 -6.75
CA ASP A 311 3.72 4.46 -6.06
C ASP A 311 3.87 5.31 -4.78
N ILE A 312 4.79 4.93 -3.89
CA ILE A 312 5.07 5.70 -2.67
C ILE A 312 5.58 7.11 -3.00
N TRP A 313 6.37 7.27 -4.06
CA TRP A 313 6.89 8.58 -4.47
C TRP A 313 5.79 9.53 -4.99
N GLU A 314 4.76 9.01 -5.66
CA GLU A 314 3.58 9.80 -6.01
C GLU A 314 2.76 10.20 -4.78
N ASP A 315 2.64 9.31 -3.78
CA ASP A 315 1.91 9.62 -2.55
C ASP A 315 2.64 10.63 -1.67
N LEU A 316 3.97 10.51 -1.56
CA LEU A 316 4.84 11.50 -0.91
C LEU A 316 4.71 12.89 -1.54
N GLN A 317 4.62 13.00 -2.87
CA GLN A 317 4.39 14.27 -3.55
C GLN A 317 3.01 14.89 -3.24
N LYS A 318 2.00 14.08 -2.90
CA LYS A 318 0.70 14.59 -2.44
C LYS A 318 0.82 15.14 -1.01
N VAL A 319 1.53 14.44 -0.13
CA VAL A 319 1.82 14.90 1.25
C VAL A 319 2.65 16.19 1.23
N ASP A 320 3.72 16.25 0.43
CA ASP A 320 4.60 17.42 0.30
C ASP A 320 3.84 18.70 -0.07
N LYS A 321 2.98 18.60 -1.09
CA LYS A 321 2.08 19.67 -1.54
C LYS A 321 1.16 20.18 -0.44
N ILE A 322 0.50 19.26 0.28
CA ILE A 322 -0.35 19.58 1.44
C ILE A 322 0.44 20.32 2.54
N LEU A 323 1.64 19.84 2.87
CA LEU A 323 2.48 20.43 3.92
C LEU A 323 2.99 21.83 3.53
N LYS A 324 3.27 22.06 2.24
CA LYS A 324 3.65 23.37 1.68
C LYS A 324 2.45 24.30 1.42
N GLY A 325 1.23 23.77 1.33
CA GLY A 325 0.01 24.54 1.06
C GLY A 325 -0.16 24.90 -0.43
N ILE A 326 0.21 23.97 -1.32
CA ILE A 326 0.24 24.14 -2.80
C ILE A 326 -0.66 23.08 -3.47
#